data_AF-A0A0F9WUE9-F1
#
_entry.id   AF-A0A0F9WUE9-F1
#
_cell.length_a   1.000
_cell.length_b   1.000
_cell.length_c   1.000
_cell.angle_alpha   90.00
_cell.angle_beta   90.00
_cell.angle_gamma   90.00
#
_symmetry.space_group_name_H-M   'P 1'
#
loop_
_entity.id
_entity.type
_entity.pdbx_description
1 polymer ?
#
loop_
_entity_poly.entity_id
_entity_poly.type
_entity_poly.pdbx_seq_one_letter_code
_entity_poly.pdbx_strand_id
1 'polypeptide(L)'
;MRSSTPFGYAVRTASPRPATILSLHFELVEQAQGYDLNAVVLDRSTGSLHTAKIRRCRTIDLDSFDASSRSLFATPVLCDGRSYSFDTLGERVAVVGPRRNYILRGLPAGRVVLNGVPLLIEPSGHRHPASGPRDRSSRQIPFTIQ
;
A
#
# COMPACT_ATOMS: atom_id res chain seq x y z
N MET A 1 -3.07 -55.59 -27.19
CA MET A 1 -2.89 -54.21 -27.69
C MET A 1 -2.63 -53.31 -26.50
N ARG A 2 -1.41 -52.77 -26.38
CA ARG A 2 -1.02 -51.85 -25.29
C ARG A 2 -1.48 -50.44 -25.68
N SER A 3 -2.44 -49.88 -24.95
CA SER A 3 -2.85 -48.48 -25.11
C SER A 3 -1.98 -47.63 -24.20
N SER A 4 -1.08 -46.87 -24.80
CA SER A 4 -0.25 -45.85 -24.17
C SER A 4 -1.03 -44.55 -24.06
N THR A 5 -1.46 -44.19 -22.85
CA THR A 5 -2.00 -42.86 -22.53
C THR A 5 -0.87 -41.83 -22.55
N PRO A 6 -0.95 -40.74 -23.33
CA PRO A 6 0.07 -39.72 -23.30
C PRO A 6 -0.12 -38.79 -22.09
N PHE A 7 1.01 -38.36 -21.56
CA PHE A 7 1.23 -37.37 -20.50
C PHE A 7 0.19 -36.24 -20.47
N GLY A 8 -0.73 -36.33 -19.52
CA GLY A 8 -1.48 -35.17 -19.04
C GLY A 8 -0.57 -34.37 -18.11
N TYR A 9 -0.08 -33.21 -18.56
CA TYR A 9 0.53 -32.25 -17.66
C TYR A 9 -0.51 -31.86 -16.61
N ALA A 10 -0.31 -32.31 -15.37
CA ALA A 10 -1.08 -31.80 -14.24
C ALA A 10 -0.77 -30.31 -14.14
N VAL A 11 -1.64 -29.47 -14.70
CA VAL A 11 -1.68 -28.05 -14.37
C VAL A 11 -1.96 -28.03 -12.87
N ARG A 12 -0.91 -27.83 -12.05
CA ARG A 12 -1.06 -27.41 -10.67
C ARG A 12 -1.80 -26.09 -10.74
N THR A 13 -3.12 -26.14 -10.63
CA THR A 13 -3.93 -25.00 -10.25
C THR A 13 -3.45 -24.67 -8.85
N ALA A 14 -2.42 -23.82 -8.74
CA ALA A 14 -2.10 -23.20 -7.47
C ALA A 14 -3.39 -22.52 -7.03
N SER A 15 -3.98 -23.00 -5.94
CA SER A 15 -5.15 -22.34 -5.36
C SER A 15 -4.81 -20.86 -5.25
N PRO A 16 -5.62 -19.96 -5.82
CA PRO A 16 -5.32 -18.54 -5.76
C PRO A 16 -5.12 -18.20 -4.29
N ARG A 17 -3.95 -17.64 -3.97
CA ARG A 17 -3.64 -17.19 -2.62
C ARG A 17 -4.82 -16.34 -2.15
N PRO A 18 -5.38 -16.58 -0.94
CA PRO A 18 -6.51 -15.80 -0.47
C PRO A 18 -6.15 -14.33 -0.60
N ALA A 19 -6.99 -13.58 -1.31
CA ALA A 19 -6.76 -12.16 -1.49
C ALA A 19 -6.71 -11.50 -0.11
N THR A 20 -5.73 -10.63 0.13
CA THR A 20 -5.75 -9.81 1.35
C THR A 20 -6.93 -8.86 1.23
N ILE A 21 -7.89 -8.93 2.17
CA ILE A 21 -9.08 -8.07 2.16
C ILE A 21 -8.96 -7.07 3.31
N LEU A 22 -8.79 -5.79 2.98
CA LEU A 22 -8.67 -4.72 3.96
C LEU A 22 -9.89 -3.80 3.92
N SER A 23 -10.34 -3.37 5.09
CA SER A 23 -11.22 -2.22 5.27
C SER A 23 -10.41 -1.06 5.84
N LEU A 24 -10.52 0.09 5.19
CA LEU A 24 -9.84 1.35 5.51
C LEU A 24 -10.90 2.38 5.88
N HIS A 25 -10.78 2.99 7.05
CA HIS A 25 -11.66 4.08 7.46
C HIS A 25 -10.94 5.05 8.41
N PHE A 26 -11.42 6.28 8.43
CA PHE A 26 -11.03 7.22 9.46
C PHE A 26 -11.87 7.01 10.71
N GLU A 27 -11.25 7.20 11.86
CA GLU A 27 -11.90 7.21 13.17
C GLU A 27 -11.64 8.58 13.80
N LEU A 28 -12.70 9.16 14.37
CA LEU A 28 -12.64 10.42 15.10
C LEU A 28 -12.84 10.14 16.58
N VAL A 29 -11.90 10.59 17.40
CA VAL A 29 -12.05 10.53 18.85
C VAL A 29 -12.17 11.95 19.37
N GLU A 30 -13.34 12.29 19.89
CA GLU A 30 -13.57 13.59 20.54
C GLU A 30 -12.69 13.74 21.79
N GLN A 31 -12.17 14.94 21.99
CA GLN A 31 -11.30 15.35 23.08
C GLN A 31 -11.78 16.69 23.62
N ALA A 32 -11.39 17.05 24.84
CA ALA A 32 -11.83 18.30 25.49
C ALA A 32 -11.54 19.59 24.70
N GLN A 33 -10.66 19.56 23.68
CA GLN A 33 -10.30 20.72 22.86
C GLN A 33 -10.26 20.39 21.35
N GLY A 34 -11.09 19.46 20.88
CA GLY A 34 -11.18 19.09 19.47
C GLY A 34 -11.24 17.59 19.25
N TYR A 35 -10.58 17.10 18.21
CA TYR A 35 -10.68 15.70 17.77
C TYR A 35 -9.30 15.12 17.46
N ASP A 36 -9.08 13.87 17.81
CA ASP A 36 -8.00 13.07 17.26
C ASP A 36 -8.51 12.34 16.00
N LEU A 37 -7.84 12.60 14.88
CA LEU A 37 -8.04 11.89 13.61
C LEU A 37 -7.10 10.69 13.58
N ASN A 38 -7.70 9.50 13.55
CA ASN A 38 -7.01 8.23 13.42
C ASN A 38 -7.36 7.58 12.07
N ALA A 39 -6.43 6.79 11.56
CA ALA A 39 -6.65 5.92 10.43
C ALA A 39 -6.67 4.46 10.91
N VAL A 40 -7.67 3.72 10.45
CA VAL A 40 -7.90 2.34 10.86
C VAL A 40 -7.81 1.42 9.65
N VAL A 41 -7.05 0.34 9.80
CA VAL A 41 -6.91 -0.73 8.82
C VAL A 41 -7.36 -2.03 9.48
N LEU A 42 -8.48 -2.57 9.03
CA LEU A 42 -8.97 -3.88 9.43
C LEU A 42 -8.66 -4.89 8.34
N ASP A 43 -7.86 -5.90 8.65
CA ASP A 43 -7.69 -7.08 7.81
C ASP A 43 -8.85 -8.05 8.06
N ARG A 44 -9.77 -8.13 7.11
CA ARG A 44 -10.95 -8.99 7.21
C ARG A 44 -10.64 -10.47 7.10
N SER A 45 -9.47 -10.82 6.56
CA SER A 45 -9.05 -12.22 6.46
C SER A 45 -8.53 -12.76 7.80
N THR A 46 -7.96 -11.91 8.65
CA THR A 46 -7.38 -12.29 9.94
C THR A 46 -8.11 -11.71 11.15
N GLY A 47 -9.00 -10.74 10.95
CA GLY A 47 -9.60 -9.95 12.03
C GLY A 47 -8.66 -8.91 12.67
N SER A 48 -7.44 -8.76 12.15
CA SER A 48 -6.44 -7.87 12.74
C SER A 48 -6.79 -6.40 12.50
N LEU A 49 -6.87 -5.62 13.58
CA LEU A 49 -7.11 -4.19 13.56
C LEU A 49 -5.81 -3.43 13.81
N HIS A 50 -5.51 -2.45 12.97
CA HIS A 50 -4.39 -1.53 13.18
C HIS A 50 -4.89 -0.09 13.13
N THR A 51 -4.62 0.67 14.18
CA THR A 51 -4.99 2.09 14.29
C THR A 51 -3.73 2.95 14.37
N ALA A 52 -3.69 4.01 13.57
CA ALA A 52 -2.60 4.98 13.57
C ALA A 52 -3.13 6.40 13.76
N LYS A 53 -2.60 7.11 14.76
CA LYS A 53 -2.92 8.52 14.97
C LYS A 53 -2.29 9.37 13.86
N ILE A 54 -3.14 10.10 13.13
CA ILE A 54 -2.71 10.96 12.01
C ILE A 54 -2.42 12.36 12.52
N ARG A 55 -3.40 12.95 13.21
CA ARG A 55 -3.34 14.35 13.64
C ARG A 55 -4.38 14.67 14.71
N ARG A 56 -4.11 15.69 15.51
CA ARG A 56 -5.11 16.38 16.33
C ARG A 56 -5.65 17.61 15.60
N CYS A 57 -6.96 17.74 15.57
CA CYS A 57 -7.73 18.75 14.83
C CYS A 57 -8.58 19.54 15.81
N ARG A 58 -8.79 20.84 15.57
CA ARG A 58 -9.79 21.64 16.29
C ARG A 58 -11.17 21.42 15.70
N THR A 59 -11.27 21.32 14.37
CA THR A 59 -12.53 21.09 13.66
C THR A 59 -12.40 19.95 12.67
N ILE A 60 -13.51 19.25 12.43
CA ILE A 60 -13.66 18.21 11.42
C ILE A 60 -14.95 18.46 10.65
N ASP A 61 -14.86 18.32 9.33
CA ASP A 61 -16.04 18.33 8.47
C ASP A 61 -16.70 16.94 8.51
N LEU A 62 -17.87 16.85 9.12
CA LEU A 62 -18.60 15.58 9.24
C LEU A 62 -19.32 15.19 7.95
N ASP A 63 -19.59 16.12 7.04
CA ASP A 63 -20.19 15.81 5.73
C ASP A 63 -19.20 15.03 4.86
N SER A 64 -17.91 15.20 5.13
CA SER A 64 -16.85 14.39 4.52
C SER A 64 -16.83 12.92 4.96
N PHE A 65 -17.66 12.51 5.93
CA PHE A 65 -17.82 11.11 6.36
C PHE A 65 -18.98 10.37 5.69
N ASP A 66 -19.73 11.02 4.79
CA ASP A 66 -20.85 10.36 4.12
C ASP A 66 -20.36 9.14 3.31
N ALA A 67 -20.71 7.96 3.82
CA ALA A 67 -20.42 6.65 3.25
C ALA A 67 -21.20 6.37 1.95
N SER A 68 -22.07 7.29 1.51
CA SER A 68 -22.74 7.22 0.22
C SER A 68 -21.79 7.41 -0.97
N SER A 69 -20.59 7.96 -0.75
CA SER A 69 -19.60 8.13 -1.79
C SER A 69 -18.91 6.78 -2.10
N ARG A 70 -19.08 6.30 -3.34
CA ARG A 70 -18.43 5.09 -3.88
C ARG A 70 -16.95 5.32 -4.22
N SER A 71 -16.26 6.19 -3.47
CA SER A 71 -14.84 6.46 -3.70
C SER A 71 -14.00 5.27 -3.26
N LEU A 72 -13.05 4.87 -4.10
CA LEU A 72 -12.19 3.70 -3.92
C LEU A 72 -11.44 3.70 -2.57
N PHE A 73 -11.25 4.88 -1.97
CA PHE A 73 -10.46 5.11 -0.76
C PHE A 73 -11.18 5.96 0.30
N ALA A 74 -12.52 5.93 0.30
CA ALA A 74 -13.40 6.81 1.08
C ALA A 74 -13.34 8.28 0.63
N THR A 75 -14.34 9.06 1.04
CA THR A 75 -14.34 10.53 0.90
C THR A 75 -13.16 11.10 1.70
N PRO A 76 -12.40 12.08 1.16
CA PRO A 76 -11.33 12.71 1.92
C PRO A 76 -11.88 13.44 3.14
N VAL A 77 -11.28 13.22 4.32
CA VAL A 77 -11.66 13.90 5.55
C VAL A 77 -10.98 15.25 5.67
N LEU A 78 -11.73 16.30 6.00
CA LEU A 78 -11.18 17.62 6.26
C LEU A 78 -10.94 17.82 7.77
N CYS A 79 -9.68 17.97 8.15
CA CYS A 79 -9.24 18.28 9.51
C CYS A 79 -8.56 19.66 9.53
N ASP A 80 -9.13 20.61 10.28
CA ASP A 80 -8.76 22.04 10.23
C ASP A 80 -8.75 22.60 8.78
N GLY A 81 -9.74 22.21 7.97
CA GLY A 81 -9.83 22.60 6.55
C GLY A 81 -8.78 21.95 5.64
N ARG A 82 -8.02 20.97 6.12
CA ARG A 82 -7.01 20.24 5.34
C ARG A 82 -7.46 18.82 5.04
N SER A 83 -7.32 18.42 3.78
CA SER A 83 -7.74 17.11 3.30
C SER A 83 -6.77 15.99 3.65
N TYR A 84 -7.34 14.86 4.07
CA TYR A 84 -6.67 13.59 4.28
C TYR A 84 -7.47 12.49 3.60
N SER A 85 -6.82 11.65 2.80
CA SER A 85 -7.48 10.54 2.09
C SER A 85 -6.64 9.28 2.18
N PHE A 86 -7.26 8.11 2.11
CA PHE A 86 -6.50 6.89 1.89
C PHE A 86 -6.00 6.85 0.44
N ASP A 87 -4.86 6.18 0.25
CA ASP A 87 -4.33 5.87 -1.08
C ASP A 87 -3.38 4.67 -1.00
N THR A 88 -3.03 4.12 -2.16
CA THR A 88 -1.93 3.17 -2.33
C THR A 88 -0.70 3.85 -2.93
N LEU A 89 0.43 3.78 -2.22
CA LEU A 89 1.72 4.30 -2.66
C LEU A 89 2.66 3.12 -2.96
N GLY A 90 2.57 2.58 -4.18
CA GLY A 90 3.21 1.32 -4.55
C GLY A 90 2.63 0.16 -3.72
N GLU A 91 3.49 -0.63 -3.09
CA GLU A 91 3.10 -1.78 -2.25
C GLU A 91 2.68 -1.37 -0.82
N ARG A 92 2.08 -0.19 -0.64
CA ARG A 92 1.75 0.34 0.70
C ARG A 92 0.41 1.05 0.70
N VAL A 93 -0.39 0.82 1.75
CA VAL A 93 -1.52 1.68 2.08
C VAL A 93 -1.01 2.84 2.91
N ALA A 94 -1.46 4.04 2.56
CA ALA A 94 -1.14 5.26 3.27
C ALA A 94 -2.35 6.17 3.43
N VAL A 95 -2.26 7.10 4.37
CA VAL A 95 -3.06 8.33 4.34
C VAL A 95 -2.23 9.42 3.70
N VAL A 96 -2.70 9.97 2.60
CA VAL A 96 -2.13 11.14 1.95
C VAL A 96 -2.64 12.37 2.67
N GLY A 97 -1.72 13.25 3.05
CA GLY A 97 -2.03 14.48 3.76
C GLY A 97 -1.25 15.67 3.19
N PRO A 98 -1.56 16.89 3.63
CA PRO A 98 -1.06 18.13 3.03
C PRO A 98 0.45 18.37 3.20
N ARG A 99 1.08 17.72 4.19
CA ARG A 99 2.51 17.92 4.50
C ARG A 99 3.34 16.63 4.40
N ARG A 100 2.71 15.48 4.59
CA ARG A 100 3.36 14.17 4.57
C ARG A 100 2.33 13.08 4.35
N ASN A 101 2.81 11.95 3.86
CA ASN A 101 2.05 10.71 3.78
C ASN A 101 2.31 9.87 5.03
N TYR A 102 1.28 9.19 5.52
CA TYR A 102 1.33 8.34 6.69
C TYR A 102 1.22 6.89 6.22
N ILE A 103 2.35 6.18 6.18
CA ILE A 103 2.36 4.76 5.78
C ILE A 103 1.73 3.94 6.90
N LEU A 104 0.68 3.17 6.56
CA LEU A 104 -0.08 2.38 7.52
C LEU A 104 0.29 0.91 7.46
N ARG A 105 0.39 0.36 6.24
CA ARG A 105 0.58 -1.08 6.06
C ARG A 105 1.23 -1.40 4.71
N GLY A 106 2.14 -2.36 4.72
CA GLY A 106 2.64 -2.98 3.49
C GLY A 106 1.62 -3.93 2.88
N LEU A 107 1.48 -3.91 1.57
CA LEU A 107 0.64 -4.80 0.80
C LEU A 107 1.50 -5.90 0.18
N PRO A 108 1.07 -7.17 0.26
CA PRO A 108 1.74 -8.22 -0.47
C PRO A 108 1.51 -8.04 -1.98
N ALA A 109 2.51 -8.41 -2.78
CA ALA A 109 2.33 -8.54 -4.22
C ALA A 109 1.20 -9.54 -4.54
N GLY A 110 0.46 -9.26 -5.60
CA GLY A 110 -0.70 -10.03 -6.05
C GLY A 110 -2.03 -9.33 -5.78
N ARG A 111 -3.10 -10.12 -5.67
CA ARG A 111 -4.46 -9.58 -5.53
C ARG A 111 -4.73 -9.13 -4.10
N VAL A 112 -5.15 -7.88 -3.95
CA VAL A 112 -5.58 -7.26 -2.70
C VAL A 112 -6.94 -6.63 -2.93
N VAL A 113 -7.85 -6.70 -1.96
CA VAL A 113 -9.14 -6.02 -1.99
C VAL A 113 -9.14 -4.93 -0.92
N LEU A 114 -9.28 -3.66 -1.31
CA LEU A 114 -9.36 -2.52 -0.41
C LEU A 114 -10.77 -1.94 -0.46
N ASN A 115 -11.49 -1.91 0.67
CA ASN A 115 -12.87 -1.39 0.73
C ASN A 115 -13.80 -2.00 -0.33
N GLY A 116 -13.61 -3.27 -0.66
CA GLY A 116 -14.39 -3.98 -1.69
C GLY A 116 -13.88 -3.81 -3.12
N VAL A 117 -12.87 -2.96 -3.34
CA VAL A 117 -12.23 -2.74 -4.65
C VAL A 117 -11.06 -3.71 -4.84
N PRO A 118 -11.08 -4.57 -5.87
CA PRO A 118 -9.94 -5.43 -6.19
C PRO A 118 -8.82 -4.63 -6.87
N LEU A 119 -7.61 -4.78 -6.36
CA LEU A 119 -6.36 -4.20 -6.87
C LEU A 119 -5.35 -5.33 -7.15
N LEU A 120 -4.50 -5.10 -8.14
CA LEU A 120 -3.33 -5.92 -8.41
C LEU A 120 -2.09 -5.14 -8.00
N ILE A 121 -1.43 -5.59 -6.93
CA ILE A 121 -0.17 -5.02 -6.46
C ILE A 121 0.95 -5.73 -7.19
N GLU A 122 1.64 -5.01 -8.07
CA GLU A 122 2.82 -5.55 -8.73
C GLU A 122 3.96 -5.66 -7.72
N PRO A 123 4.73 -6.76 -7.74
CA PRO A 123 5.95 -6.82 -6.96
C PRO A 123 6.84 -5.67 -7.42
N SER A 124 7.45 -4.97 -6.47
CA SER A 124 8.50 -3.99 -6.78
C SER A 124 9.71 -4.73 -7.37
N GLY A 125 9.62 -5.04 -8.66
CA GLY A 125 10.62 -5.76 -9.43
C GLY A 125 11.93 -4.97 -9.45
N HIS A 126 13.01 -5.67 -9.08
CA HIS A 126 14.40 -5.40 -9.44
C HIS A 126 14.75 -3.96 -9.85
N ARG A 127 15.52 -3.26 -9.01
CA ARG A 127 16.56 -2.39 -9.57
C ARG A 127 17.31 -3.23 -10.60
N HIS A 128 17.31 -2.78 -11.86
CA HIS A 128 18.29 -3.22 -12.84
C HIS A 128 19.67 -3.35 -12.16
N PRO A 129 20.35 -4.51 -12.19
CA PRO A 129 21.78 -4.49 -11.99
C PRO A 129 22.35 -3.72 -13.18
N ALA A 130 22.66 -2.45 -12.96
CA ALA A 130 23.63 -1.74 -13.77
C ALA A 130 24.99 -2.42 -13.52
N SER A 131 25.24 -3.52 -14.21
CA SER A 131 26.55 -4.15 -14.28
C SER A 131 26.73 -4.74 -15.68
N GLY A 132 26.80 -3.84 -16.66
CA GLY A 132 27.74 -4.08 -17.76
C GLY A 132 29.15 -4.21 -17.16
N PRO A 133 30.04 -5.01 -17.77
CA PRO A 133 31.41 -5.11 -17.29
C PRO A 133 32.05 -3.74 -17.38
N ARG A 134 32.35 -3.14 -16.22
CA ARG A 134 33.31 -2.03 -16.16
C ARG A 134 34.67 -2.64 -16.43
N ASP A 135 35.05 -2.60 -17.69
CA ASP A 135 36.41 -2.81 -18.15
C ASP A 135 37.33 -1.85 -17.37
N ARG A 136 37.99 -2.39 -16.34
CA ARG A 136 38.91 -1.65 -15.48
C ARG A 136 40.26 -1.64 -16.18
N SER A 137 40.33 -0.97 -17.33
CA SER A 137 41.58 -0.59 -17.97
C SER A 137 41.75 0.92 -17.89
N SER A 138 42.01 1.40 -16.67
CA SER A 138 42.61 2.72 -16.47
C SER A 138 44.05 2.49 -16.05
N ARG A 139 44.91 2.70 -17.04
CA ARG A 139 46.37 2.70 -16.96
C ARG A 139 46.84 3.55 -15.78
N GLN A 140 47.83 3.01 -15.06
CA GLN A 140 48.67 3.74 -14.13
C GLN A 140 49.28 4.96 -14.81
N ILE A 141 49.14 6.13 -14.19
CA ILE A 141 49.97 7.30 -14.46
C ILE A 141 50.91 7.42 -13.26
N PRO A 142 52.22 7.18 -13.39
CA PRO A 142 53.16 7.52 -12.33
C PRO A 142 53.46 9.02 -12.38
N PHE A 143 53.23 9.70 -11.25
CA PHE A 143 53.76 11.02 -11.01
C PHE A 143 55.24 10.89 -10.60
N THR A 144 56.12 11.64 -11.24
CA THR A 144 57.48 11.91 -10.74
C THR A 144 57.69 13.42 -10.86
N ILE A 145 57.94 14.05 -9.71
CA ILE A 145 58.33 15.45 -9.59
C ILE A 145 59.86 15.46 -9.49
N GLN A 146 60.52 16.16 -10.41
CA GLN A 146 61.86 16.71 -10.25
C GLN A 146 61.82 18.16 -10.72
#